data_AF-A0A075P0J0-F1
#
_entry.id   AF-A0A075P0J0-F1
#
_cell.length_a   1.000
_cell.length_b   1.000
_cell.length_c   1.000
_cell.angle_alpha   90.00
_cell.angle_beta   90.00
_cell.angle_gamma   90.00
#
_symmetry.space_group_name_H-M   'P 1'
#
loop_
_entity.id
_entity.type
_entity.pdbx_description
1 polymer ?
#
loop_
_entity_poly.entity_id
_entity_poly.type
_entity_poly.pdbx_seq_one_letter_code
_entity_poly.pdbx_strand_id
1 'polypeptide(L)' 'MTTKSIPELLKRSLQSHMAEADLREDEELQDIMEKLSSLSDKVAAAKAQALARRARKAVDEA' A
#
# COMPACT_ATOMS: atom_id res chain seq x y z
N MET A 1 -7.96 -12.38 -7.09
CA MET A 1 -7.30 -12.03 -5.81
C MET A 1 -6.56 -10.73 -6.00
N THR A 2 -6.95 -9.66 -5.31
CA THR A 2 -6.17 -8.41 -5.30
C THR A 2 -4.84 -8.70 -4.62
N THR A 3 -3.77 -8.84 -5.42
CA THR A 3 -2.42 -8.89 -4.87
C THR A 3 -2.20 -7.61 -4.06
N LYS A 4 -1.93 -7.78 -2.77
CA LYS A 4 -1.61 -6.66 -1.87
C LYS A 4 -0.53 -5.81 -2.53
N SER A 5 -0.62 -4.49 -2.38
CA SER A 5 0.42 -3.60 -2.89
C SER A 5 1.74 -3.89 -2.15
N ILE A 6 2.87 -3.61 -2.80
CA ILE A 6 4.18 -3.74 -2.14
C ILE A 6 4.23 -2.96 -0.82
N PRO A 7 3.74 -1.70 -0.74
CA PRO A 7 3.66 -0.97 0.53
C PRO A 7 2.86 -1.70 1.63
N GLU A 8 1.77 -2.37 1.28
CA GLU A 8 0.96 -3.15 2.22
C GLU A 8 1.69 -4.41 2.72
N LEU A 9 2.53 -5.02 1.87
CA LEU A 9 3.40 -6.13 2.26
C LEU A 9 4.51 -5.65 3.21
N LEU A 10 5.15 -4.52 2.89
CA LEU A 10 6.18 -3.90 3.74
C LEU A 10 5.63 -3.51 5.11
N LYS A 11 4.44 -2.90 5.15
CA LYS A 11 3.73 -2.55 6.39
C LYS A 11 3.54 -3.78 7.29
N ARG A 12 3.07 -4.89 6.72
CA ARG A 12 2.87 -6.14 7.48
C ARG A 12 4.18 -6.73 7.98
N SER A 13 5.22 -6.73 7.15
CA SER A 13 6.54 -7.24 7.55
C SER A 13 7.11 -6.42 8.70
N LEU A 14 7.03 -5.09 8.62
CA LEU A 14 7.50 -4.20 9.67
C LEU A 14 6.71 -4.40 10.96
N GLN A 15 5.37 -4.47 10.88
CA GLN A 15 4.52 -4.71 12.04
C GLN A 15 4.86 -6.03 12.75
N SER A 16 5.14 -7.10 12.00
CA SER A 16 5.58 -8.38 12.59
C SER A 16 6.92 -8.22 13.32
N HIS A 17 7.92 -7.61 12.68
CA HIS A 17 9.24 -7.42 13.30
C HIS A 17 9.18 -6.51 14.54
N MET A 18 8.36 -5.46 14.51
CA MET A 18 8.13 -4.61 15.70
C MET A 18 7.52 -5.40 16.85
N ALA A 19 6.58 -6.30 16.56
CA ALA A 19 5.94 -7.13 17.58
C ALA A 19 6.89 -8.18 18.17
N GLU A 20 7.79 -8.74 17.35
CA GLU A 20 8.81 -9.71 17.75
C GLU A 20 9.94 -9.07 18.57
N ALA A 21 10.32 -7.84 18.25
CA ALA A 21 11.40 -7.10 18.91
C ALA A 21 10.96 -6.22 20.09
N ASP A 22 9.67 -6.23 20.44
CA ASP A 22 9.07 -5.35 21.46
C ASP A 22 9.24 -3.84 21.19
N LEU A 23 9.28 -3.45 19.92
CA LEU A 23 9.49 -2.06 19.46
C LEU A 23 8.18 -1.36 19.07
N ARG A 24 7.06 -1.72 19.71
CA ARG A 24 5.73 -1.21 19.32
C ARG A 24 5.56 0.28 19.59
N GLU A 25 6.27 0.79 20.59
CA GLU A 25 6.23 2.18 21.05
C GLU A 25 7.39 3.02 20.47
N ASP A 26 8.20 2.45 19.58
CA ASP A 26 9.26 3.20 18.91
C ASP A 26 8.66 4.24 17.95
N GLU A 27 8.91 5.51 18.23
CA GLU A 27 8.34 6.65 17.50
C GLU A 27 8.77 6.67 16.02
N GLU A 28 10.02 6.31 15.72
CA GLU A 28 10.54 6.29 14.35
C GLU A 28 9.84 5.20 13.53
N LEU A 29 9.65 4.02 14.12
CA LEU A 29 8.94 2.92 13.47
C LEU A 29 7.44 3.21 13.31
N GLN A 30 6.82 3.94 14.24
CA GLN A 30 5.44 4.41 14.09
C GLN A 30 5.29 5.38 12.90
N ASP A 31 6.20 6.36 12.76
CA ASP A 31 6.22 7.28 11.61
C ASP A 31 6.41 6.53 10.28
N ILE A 32 7.28 5.51 10.25
CA ILE A 32 7.43 4.64 9.06
C ILE A 32 6.12 3.90 8.75
N MET A 33 5.41 3.38 9.75
CA MET A 33 4.12 2.70 9.57
C MET A 33 3.04 3.63 8.99
N GLU A 34 3.03 4.90 9.41
CA GLU A 34 2.15 5.93 8.84
C GLU A 34 2.50 6.24 7.37
N LYS A 35 3.79 6.42 7.07
CA LYS A 35 4.27 6.64 5.69
C LYS A 35 3.91 5.48 4.78
N LEU A 36 4.06 4.24 5.23
CA LEU A 36 3.67 3.04 4.48
C LEU A 36 2.16 2.95 4.25
N SER A 37 1.36 3.40 5.22
CA SER A 37 -0.10 3.49 5.08
C SER A 37 -0.50 4.53 4.02
N SER A 38 0.05 5.75 4.12
CA SER A 38 -0.18 6.81 3.12
C SER A 38 0.24 6.39 1.71
N LEU A 39 1.38 5.70 1.58
CA LEU A 39 1.85 5.20 0.30
C LEU A 39 0.93 4.10 -0.26
N SER A 40 0.41 3.22 0.59
CA SER A 40 -0.56 2.19 0.20
C SER A 40 -1.82 2.80 -0.42
N ASP A 41 -2.36 3.86 0.19
CA ASP A 41 -3.55 4.56 -0.30
C ASP A 41 -3.30 5.24 -1.65
N LYS A 42 -2.15 5.93 -1.79
CA LYS A 42 -1.74 6.56 -3.06
C LYS A 42 -1.60 5.53 -4.17
N VAL A 43 -1.00 4.37 -3.89
CA VAL A 43 -0.89 3.28 -4.87
C VAL A 43 -2.25 2.71 -5.24
N ALA A 44 -3.17 2.55 -4.29
CA ALA A 44 -4.53 2.10 -4.57
C ALA A 44 -5.26 3.08 -5.50
N ALA A 45 -5.18 4.38 -5.22
CA ALA A 45 -5.77 5.43 -6.05
C ALA A 45 -5.18 5.43 -7.48
N ALA A 46 -3.85 5.35 -7.60
CA ALA A 46 -3.18 5.31 -8.90
C ALA A 46 -3.56 4.06 -9.71
N LYS A 47 -3.66 2.88 -9.07
CA LYS A 47 -4.13 1.65 -9.71
C LYS A 47 -5.58 1.78 -10.20
N ALA A 48 -6.46 2.36 -9.39
CA ALA A 48 -7.86 2.59 -9.78
C ALA A 48 -7.95 3.52 -11.00
N GLN A 49 -7.18 4.61 -11.01
CA GLN A 49 -7.10 5.52 -12.16
C GLN A 49 -6.58 4.82 -13.42
N ALA A 50 -5.51 4.01 -13.30
CA ALA A 50 -4.96 3.27 -14.42
C ALA A 50 -5.96 2.24 -14.99
N LEU A 51 -6.72 1.57 -14.13
CA LEU A 51 -7.77 0.63 -14.54
C LEU A 51 -8.92 1.36 -15.26
N ALA A 52 -9.38 2.48 -14.73
CA ALA A 52 -10.41 3.30 -15.36
C ALA A 52 -9.98 3.82 -16.74
N ARG A 53 -8.73 4.25 -16.90
CA ARG A 53 -8.18 4.68 -18.19
C ARG A 53 -8.15 3.54 -19.21
N ARG A 54 -7.73 2.33 -18.79
CA ARG A 54 -7.75 1.14 -19.66
C ARG A 54 -9.16 0.74 -20.08
N ALA A 55 -10.12 0.79 -19.16
CA ALA A 55 -11.51 0.48 -19.45
C ALA A 55 -12.12 1.47 -20.45
N ARG A 56 -11.87 2.78 -20.30
CA ARG A 56 -12.31 3.80 -21.27
C ARG A 56 -11.71 3.55 -22.66
N LYS A 57 -10.39 3.33 -22.73
CA LYS A 57 -9.72 3.02 -23.99
C LYS A 57 -10.32 1.79 -24.70
N ALA A 58 -10.62 0.73 -23.95
CA ALA A 58 -11.24 -0.47 -24.51
C ALA A 58 -12.67 -0.25 -25.02
N VAL A 59 -13.41 0.73 -24.46
CA VAL A 59 -14.74 1.11 -24.95
C VAL A 59 -14.64 2.01 -26.19
N ASP A 60 -13.68 2.93 -26.22
CA ASP A 60 -13.49 3.84 -27.36
C ASP A 60 -12.95 3.11 -28.62
N GLU A 61 -12.30 1.95 -28.45
CA GLU A 61 -11.75 1.11 -29.52
C GLU A 61 -12.71 0.01 -30.01
N ALA A 62 -13.88 -0.15 -29.40
CA ALA A 62 -14.88 -1.19 -29.72
C ALA A 62 -16.08 -0.64 -30.51
#